data_AF-A0A8T0NSR0-F1
#
_entry.id   AF-A0A8T0NSR0-F1
#
_cell.length_a   1.000
_cell.length_b   1.000
_cell.length_c   1.000
_cell.angle_alpha   90.00
_cell.angle_beta   90.00
_cell.angle_gamma   90.00
#
_symmetry.space_group_name_H-M   'P 1'
#
loop_
_entity.id
_entity.type
_entity.pdbx_description
1 polymer ?
#
loop_
_entity_poly.entity_id
_entity_poly.type
_entity_poly.pdbx_seq_one_letter_code
_entity_poly.pdbx_strand_id
1 'polypeptide(L)'
;MAATAKYNRSNPAVKRILQEVKEMQSNPSPDFMALPLEQEDIFEWQFAILGPRDSEFEGGIYHGRIQLPSDYPFKPPSFMLLTPSGRFEIQKKICLSISNYHPEHWQPSWSVRTALVALIAFMPTNPGGALGSLDYKKEDRRALAIKSREATPKFGSPERQKLIDEIHEQMLSKAPPVPQALPNGPNEESNQLPAPDSFVENADRADEGGNTVGSVSDSLNDLTGPESETGVAENTVEPPVAEVTHRHLPEASHRENSPRVPLAPQNPVVAIQKPKHDRLLTLAAFGLTLAIMALVVKKFLKINGLAGFIEGKF
;
A
#
# COMPACT_ATOMS: atom_id res chain seq x y z
N MET A 1 35.06 18.35 12.96
CA MET A 1 34.45 19.33 12.02
C MET A 1 32.95 19.30 12.22
N ALA A 2 32.33 20.42 12.59
CA ALA A 2 30.91 20.50 12.90
C ALA A 2 30.10 20.64 11.60
N ALA A 3 29.17 19.71 11.35
CA ALA A 3 28.23 19.82 10.23
C ALA A 3 27.29 21.01 10.45
N THR A 4 27.41 22.02 9.61
CA THR A 4 26.50 23.17 9.56
C THR A 4 25.11 22.70 9.11
N ALA A 5 24.07 23.22 9.76
CA ALA A 5 22.70 22.70 9.61
C ALA A 5 22.18 22.79 8.17
N LYS A 6 21.95 21.63 7.53
CA LYS A 6 21.58 21.47 6.11
C LYS A 6 20.15 21.95 5.74
N TYR A 7 19.31 22.20 6.74
CA TYR A 7 17.90 22.57 6.56
C TYR A 7 17.42 23.51 7.68
N ASN A 8 16.40 24.32 7.38
CA ASN A 8 15.86 25.30 8.33
C ASN A 8 15.07 24.61 9.46
N ARG A 9 15.69 24.47 10.64
CA ARG A 9 15.07 23.86 11.84
C ARG A 9 13.88 24.64 12.41
N SER A 10 13.65 25.88 11.96
CA SER A 10 12.45 26.63 12.32
C SER A 10 11.21 26.22 11.51
N ASN A 11 11.40 25.61 10.33
CA ASN A 11 10.32 25.14 9.47
C ASN A 11 9.48 24.06 10.21
N PRO A 12 8.15 24.20 10.29
CA PRO A 12 7.27 23.23 10.93
C PRO A 12 7.40 21.79 10.37
N ALA A 13 7.55 21.63 9.06
CA ALA A 13 7.73 20.33 8.41
C ALA A 13 9.02 19.66 8.87
N VAL A 14 10.12 20.42 8.90
CA VAL A 14 11.42 19.93 9.40
C VAL A 14 11.31 19.54 10.88
N LYS A 15 10.68 20.36 11.72
CA LYS A 15 10.46 20.02 13.14
C LYS A 15 9.67 18.72 13.28
N ARG A 16 8.62 18.54 12.46
CA ARG A 16 7.81 17.33 12.45
C ARG A 16 8.64 16.10 12.05
N ILE A 17 9.39 16.19 10.95
CA ILE A 17 10.26 15.11 10.46
C ILE A 17 11.25 14.69 11.54
N LEU A 18 11.97 15.64 12.15
CA LEU A 18 12.95 15.33 13.19
C LEU A 18 12.33 14.70 14.44
N GLN A 19 11.10 15.11 14.80
CA GLN A 19 10.36 14.50 15.89
C GLN A 19 9.98 13.05 15.58
N GLU A 20 9.56 12.75 14.34
CA GLU A 20 9.25 11.39 13.90
C GLU A 20 10.50 10.52 13.81
N VAL A 21 11.64 11.05 13.35
CA VAL A 21 12.93 10.33 13.39
C VAL A 21 13.27 9.90 14.82
N LYS A 22 13.13 10.82 15.78
CA LYS A 22 13.37 10.52 17.19
C LYS A 22 12.40 9.47 17.73
N GLU A 23 11.12 9.56 17.36
CA GLU A 23 10.08 8.59 17.73
C GLU A 23 10.44 7.19 17.22
N MET A 24 10.75 7.08 15.92
CA MET A 24 11.14 5.84 15.26
C MET A 24 12.38 5.18 15.89
N GLN A 25 13.39 5.98 16.24
CA GLN A 25 14.59 5.51 16.93
C GLN A 25 14.30 5.04 18.36
N SER A 26 13.45 5.76 19.09
CA SER A 26 13.11 5.43 20.49
C SER A 26 12.18 4.23 20.64
N ASN A 27 11.44 3.89 19.59
CA ASN A 27 10.43 2.84 19.61
C ASN A 27 10.50 2.00 18.31
N PRO A 28 11.56 1.19 18.11
CA PRO A 28 11.74 0.44 16.89
C PRO A 28 10.58 -0.55 16.67
N SER A 29 10.12 -0.67 15.42
CA SER A 29 9.09 -1.64 15.04
C SER A 29 9.71 -3.01 14.74
N PRO A 30 9.02 -4.13 15.06
CA PRO A 30 9.41 -5.45 14.57
C PRO A 30 9.07 -5.66 13.08
N ASP A 31 8.09 -4.93 12.55
CA ASP A 31 7.51 -5.20 11.23
C ASP A 31 8.08 -4.34 10.11
N PHE A 32 8.77 -3.25 10.44
CA PHE A 32 9.37 -2.36 9.47
C PHE A 32 10.55 -1.57 10.05
N MET A 33 11.34 -1.00 9.16
CA MET A 33 12.36 -0.02 9.46
C MET A 33 12.30 1.09 8.42
N ALA A 34 12.52 2.33 8.85
CA ALA A 34 12.60 3.47 7.94
C ALA A 34 13.58 4.51 8.48
N LEU A 35 14.41 5.05 7.59
CA LEU A 35 15.41 6.05 7.90
C LEU A 35 15.39 7.18 6.84
N PRO A 36 15.49 8.45 7.26
CA PRO A 36 15.64 9.58 6.33
C PRO A 36 17.04 9.56 5.68
N LEU A 37 17.16 10.15 4.49
CA LEU A 37 18.46 10.41 3.87
C LEU A 37 19.10 11.67 4.47
N GLU A 38 19.58 11.58 5.71
CA GLU A 38 20.10 12.71 6.49
C GLU A 38 21.18 13.52 5.76
N GLN A 39 22.04 12.83 5.01
CA GLN A 39 23.16 13.43 4.28
C GLN A 39 22.75 14.01 2.93
N GLU A 40 21.55 13.75 2.41
CA GLU A 40 21.04 14.22 1.12
C GLU A 40 19.81 15.11 1.31
N ASP A 41 18.67 14.49 1.64
CA ASP A 41 17.37 15.12 1.81
C ASP A 41 16.53 14.39 2.86
N ILE A 42 16.23 15.07 3.98
CA ILE A 42 15.41 14.51 5.07
C ILE A 42 13.92 14.34 4.70
N PHE A 43 13.49 14.91 3.57
CA PHE A 43 12.14 14.70 3.03
C PHE A 43 12.04 13.38 2.26
N GLU A 44 13.15 12.71 1.98
CA GLU A 44 13.16 11.38 1.39
C GLU A 44 13.64 10.32 2.39
N TRP A 45 12.87 9.25 2.53
CA TRP A 45 13.18 8.16 3.45
C TRP A 45 13.31 6.85 2.69
N GLN A 46 14.27 6.02 3.10
CA GLN A 46 14.33 4.62 2.72
C GLN A 46 13.61 3.79 3.78
N PHE A 47 12.84 2.79 3.35
CA PHE A 47 12.18 1.87 4.27
C PHE A 47 12.25 0.44 3.77
N ALA A 48 12.08 -0.49 4.70
CA ALA A 48 11.72 -1.87 4.40
C ALA A 48 10.62 -2.33 5.33
N ILE A 49 9.69 -3.13 4.80
CA ILE A 49 8.60 -3.75 5.56
C ILE A 49 8.69 -5.28 5.45
N LEU A 50 8.31 -5.98 6.53
CA LEU A 50 8.03 -7.40 6.45
C LEU A 50 6.69 -7.61 5.75
N GLY A 51 6.61 -8.66 4.94
CA GLY A 51 5.34 -9.11 4.38
C GLY A 51 4.35 -9.50 5.47
N PRO A 52 3.05 -9.13 5.35
CA PRO A 52 2.03 -9.52 6.31
C PRO A 52 1.98 -11.03 6.51
N ARG A 53 1.81 -11.45 7.78
CA ARG A 53 1.57 -12.85 8.12
C ARG A 53 0.27 -13.37 7.53
N ASP A 54 0.19 -14.68 7.34
CA ASP A 54 -0.97 -15.37 6.79
C ASP A 54 -1.37 -14.85 5.38
N SER A 55 -0.38 -14.39 4.61
CA SER A 55 -0.56 -13.87 3.26
C SER A 55 0.50 -14.42 2.30
N GLU A 56 0.29 -14.27 1.00
CA GLU A 56 1.28 -14.64 -0.02
C GLU A 56 2.55 -13.79 -0.02
N PHE A 57 2.60 -12.74 0.81
CA PHE A 57 3.77 -11.89 1.02
C PHE A 57 4.61 -12.33 2.23
N GLU A 58 4.09 -13.23 3.07
CA GLU A 58 4.74 -13.63 4.31
C GLU A 58 6.17 -14.15 4.07
N GLY A 59 7.08 -13.76 4.96
CA GLY A 59 8.51 -14.08 4.87
C GLY A 59 9.32 -13.12 3.98
N GLY A 60 8.66 -12.26 3.21
CA GLY A 60 9.32 -11.26 2.35
C GLY A 60 9.82 -10.01 3.09
N ILE A 61 10.84 -9.38 2.52
CA ILE A 61 11.40 -8.09 2.95
C ILE A 61 11.31 -7.12 1.77
N TYR A 62 10.38 -6.18 1.84
CA TYR A 62 10.06 -5.28 0.73
C TYR A 62 10.62 -3.89 0.99
N HIS A 63 11.64 -3.52 0.24
CA HIS A 63 12.24 -2.20 0.26
C HIS A 63 11.43 -1.21 -0.56
N GLY A 64 11.45 0.04 -0.12
CA GLY A 64 10.79 1.14 -0.79
C GLY A 64 11.31 2.49 -0.33
N ARG A 65 10.73 3.55 -0.89
CA ARG A 65 11.01 4.92 -0.48
C ARG A 65 9.74 5.72 -0.20
N ILE A 66 9.87 6.67 0.71
CA ILE A 66 8.84 7.64 1.05
C ILE A 66 9.33 9.02 0.61
N GLN A 67 8.49 9.74 -0.11
CA GLN A 67 8.71 11.17 -0.41
C GLN A 67 7.71 12.00 0.38
N LEU A 68 8.22 12.83 1.28
CA LEU A 68 7.46 13.79 2.06
C LEU A 68 7.38 15.11 1.29
N PRO A 69 6.19 15.71 1.13
CA PRO A 69 6.08 17.01 0.50
C PRO A 69 6.61 18.13 1.41
N SER A 70 6.91 19.30 0.84
CA SER A 70 7.45 20.45 1.59
C SER A 70 6.52 21.00 2.66
N ASP A 71 5.21 20.74 2.52
CA ASP A 71 4.14 21.11 3.45
C ASP A 71 3.69 19.93 4.33
N TYR A 72 4.48 18.85 4.41
CA TYR A 72 4.25 17.78 5.39
C TYR A 72 4.19 18.35 6.82
N PRO A 73 3.24 17.92 7.68
CA PRO A 73 2.28 16.84 7.50
C PRO A 73 0.91 17.31 6.98
N PHE A 74 0.77 18.52 6.43
CA PHE A 74 -0.53 18.99 5.91
C PHE A 74 -0.91 18.31 4.59
N LYS A 75 0.08 17.84 3.82
CA LYS A 75 -0.14 16.92 2.70
C LYS A 75 0.44 15.54 2.97
N PRO A 76 -0.17 14.49 2.37
CA PRO A 76 0.28 13.12 2.54
C PRO A 76 1.62 12.83 1.86
N PRO A 77 2.33 11.79 2.34
CA PRO A 77 3.50 11.23 1.66
C PRO A 77 3.16 10.52 0.35
N SER A 78 4.18 10.26 -0.47
CA SER A 78 4.13 9.32 -1.60
C SER A 78 5.00 8.09 -1.32
N PHE A 79 4.53 6.90 -1.69
CA PHE A 79 5.23 5.63 -1.50
C PHE A 79 5.57 5.00 -2.85
N MET A 80 6.74 4.36 -2.93
CA MET A 80 7.17 3.54 -4.06
C MET A 80 7.90 2.32 -3.53
N LEU A 81 7.60 1.13 -4.06
CA LEU A 81 8.42 -0.07 -3.80
C LEU A 81 9.64 -0.11 -4.73
N LEU A 82 10.72 -0.68 -4.24
CA LEU A 82 11.94 -0.99 -4.99
C LEU A 82 12.10 -2.51 -5.17
N THR A 83 11.60 -3.30 -4.21
CA THR A 83 11.57 -4.76 -4.30
C THR A 83 10.36 -5.22 -5.12
N PRO A 84 10.54 -6.10 -6.13
CA PRO A 84 9.43 -6.75 -6.81
C PRO A 84 8.57 -7.57 -5.85
N SER A 85 7.28 -7.27 -5.77
CA SER A 85 6.33 -7.96 -4.88
C SER A 85 5.20 -8.69 -5.60
N GLY A 86 5.02 -8.47 -6.91
CA GLY A 86 3.84 -8.95 -7.63
C GLY A 86 2.52 -8.26 -7.21
N ARG A 87 2.62 -7.22 -6.36
CA ARG A 87 1.50 -6.39 -5.90
C ARG A 87 1.57 -4.96 -6.40
N PHE A 88 2.77 -4.38 -6.47
CA PHE A 88 2.97 -3.02 -6.98
C PHE A 88 4.09 -3.00 -8.01
N GLU A 89 3.92 -2.15 -9.02
CA GLU A 89 4.99 -1.80 -9.95
C GLU A 89 6.12 -1.11 -9.18
N ILE A 90 7.36 -1.52 -9.45
CA ILE A 90 8.54 -0.90 -8.82
C ILE A 90 8.68 0.55 -9.28
N GLN A 91 9.14 1.41 -8.39
CA GLN A 91 9.35 2.85 -8.60
C GLN A 91 8.12 3.65 -9.04
N LYS A 92 6.92 3.06 -9.03
CA LYS A 92 5.67 3.73 -9.31
C LYS A 92 5.00 4.15 -8.02
N LYS A 93 4.42 5.36 -8.01
CA LYS A 93 3.71 5.88 -6.85
C LYS A 93 2.49 4.99 -6.56
N ILE A 94 2.36 4.56 -5.32
CA ILE A 94 1.27 3.70 -4.87
C ILE A 94 0.07 4.59 -4.49
N CYS A 95 -1.09 4.29 -5.08
CA CYS A 95 -2.36 4.89 -4.69
C CYS A 95 -2.91 4.19 -3.43
N LEU A 96 -2.98 4.93 -2.32
CA LEU A 96 -3.56 4.52 -1.04
C LEU A 96 -4.45 5.66 -0.56
N SER A 97 -5.46 5.36 0.27
CA SER A 97 -6.22 6.40 0.98
C SER A 97 -5.36 7.32 1.86
N ILE A 98 -4.14 6.88 2.18
CA ILE A 98 -3.14 7.61 2.97
C ILE A 98 -2.04 8.27 2.12
N SER A 99 -2.09 8.16 0.79
CA SER A 99 -1.09 8.72 -0.11
C SER A 99 -1.59 9.96 -0.85
N ASN A 100 -0.69 10.63 -1.57
CA ASN A 100 -0.97 11.85 -2.35
C ASN A 100 -2.09 11.74 -3.40
N TYR A 101 -2.61 10.55 -3.67
CA TYR A 101 -3.78 10.40 -4.54
C TYR A 101 -5.10 10.75 -3.84
N HIS A 102 -5.15 10.69 -2.50
CA HIS A 102 -6.34 10.91 -1.69
C HIS A 102 -6.08 11.93 -0.57
N PRO A 103 -5.69 13.18 -0.89
CA PRO A 103 -5.37 14.20 0.11
C PRO A 103 -6.53 14.52 1.05
N GLU A 104 -7.78 14.30 0.63
CA GLU A 104 -9.00 14.47 1.41
C GLU A 104 -9.12 13.51 2.60
N HIS A 105 -8.48 12.34 2.50
CA HIS A 105 -8.52 11.31 3.53
C HIS A 105 -7.31 11.39 4.48
N TRP A 106 -6.26 12.11 4.09
CA TRP A 106 -5.06 12.30 4.90
C TRP A 106 -5.35 13.17 6.13
N GLN A 107 -4.87 12.70 7.29
CA GLN A 107 -4.94 13.48 8.52
C GLN A 107 -3.52 13.88 8.95
N PRO A 108 -3.23 15.18 9.20
CA PRO A 108 -1.90 15.63 9.65
C PRO A 108 -1.42 15.05 10.99
N SER A 109 -2.32 14.40 11.73
CA SER A 109 -2.00 13.62 12.94
C SER A 109 -1.32 12.29 12.62
N TRP A 110 -1.47 11.75 11.40
CA TRP A 110 -0.78 10.55 10.94
C TRP A 110 0.69 10.84 10.68
N SER A 111 1.54 9.85 10.98
CA SER A 111 3.00 9.87 10.85
C SER A 111 3.48 8.89 9.78
N VAL A 112 4.78 8.92 9.47
CA VAL A 112 5.46 7.90 8.67
C VAL A 112 5.19 6.49 9.23
N ARG A 113 5.25 6.32 10.55
CA ARG A 113 4.93 5.05 11.23
C ARG A 113 3.52 4.56 10.89
N THR A 114 2.50 5.39 11.12
CA THR A 114 1.12 4.97 10.87
C THR A 114 0.89 4.66 9.39
N ALA A 115 1.58 5.40 8.52
CA ALA A 115 1.51 5.18 7.08
C ALA A 115 2.16 3.85 6.64
N LEU A 116 3.29 3.47 7.24
CA LEU A 116 3.92 2.16 7.00
C LEU A 116 3.06 1.00 7.52
N VAL A 117 2.43 1.14 8.68
CA VAL A 117 1.47 0.15 9.21
C VAL A 117 0.30 -0.03 8.24
N ALA A 118 -0.24 1.06 7.72
CA ALA A 118 -1.30 1.01 6.72
C ALA A 118 -0.85 0.39 5.39
N LEU A 119 0.38 0.66 4.93
CA LEU A 119 0.94 0.02 3.74
C LEU A 119 1.06 -1.51 3.91
N ILE A 120 1.53 -1.98 5.08
CA ILE A 120 1.59 -3.41 5.42
C ILE A 120 0.18 -4.00 5.37
N ALA A 121 -0.78 -3.39 6.07
CA ALA A 121 -2.16 -3.87 6.11
C ALA A 121 -2.86 -3.86 4.74
N PHE A 122 -2.40 -3.01 3.82
CA PHE A 122 -2.97 -2.89 2.48
C PHE A 122 -2.42 -3.91 1.47
N MET A 123 -1.21 -4.47 1.70
CA MET A 123 -0.59 -5.44 0.79
C MET A 123 -1.49 -6.63 0.38
N PRO A 124 -2.21 -7.31 1.29
CA PRO A 124 -3.01 -8.49 0.97
C PRO A 124 -4.41 -8.16 0.42
N THR A 125 -4.75 -6.88 0.28
CA THR A 125 -6.06 -6.47 -0.25
C THR A 125 -6.18 -6.74 -1.74
N ASN A 126 -7.39 -6.69 -2.31
CA ASN A 126 -7.57 -6.83 -3.76
C ASN A 126 -6.92 -5.63 -4.50
N PRO A 127 -6.26 -5.83 -5.66
CA PRO A 127 -5.60 -4.75 -6.40
C PRO A 127 -6.57 -3.74 -7.01
N GLY A 128 -7.80 -4.15 -7.31
CA GLY A 128 -8.88 -3.25 -7.74
C GLY A 128 -8.58 -2.43 -8.99
N GLY A 129 -7.56 -2.79 -9.78
CA GLY A 129 -7.09 -2.02 -10.93
C GLY A 129 -6.49 -0.65 -10.58
N ALA A 130 -6.12 -0.41 -9.32
CA ALA A 130 -5.56 0.86 -8.88
C ALA A 130 -4.23 1.15 -9.59
N LEU A 131 -3.92 2.44 -9.78
CA LEU A 131 -2.69 2.88 -10.44
C LEU A 131 -1.46 2.29 -9.74
N GLY A 132 -0.61 1.62 -10.52
CA GLY A 132 0.61 0.99 -10.00
C GLY A 132 0.40 -0.37 -9.36
N SER A 133 -0.81 -0.92 -9.37
CA SER A 133 -1.09 -2.24 -8.84
C SER A 133 -0.82 -3.34 -9.87
N LEU A 134 -0.31 -4.47 -9.40
CA LEU A 134 -0.13 -5.71 -10.14
C LEU A 134 -0.97 -6.83 -9.51
N ASP A 135 -1.38 -7.81 -10.31
CA ASP A 135 -2.14 -8.96 -9.84
C ASP A 135 -1.50 -10.30 -10.21
N TYR A 136 -0.32 -10.56 -9.65
CA TYR A 136 0.35 -11.85 -9.84
C TYR A 136 -0.36 -12.95 -9.05
N LYS A 137 -0.18 -14.20 -9.50
CA LYS A 137 -0.68 -15.37 -8.77
C LYS A 137 -0.02 -15.45 -7.40
N LYS A 138 -0.70 -16.09 -6.44
CA LYS A 138 -0.21 -16.22 -5.06
C LYS A 138 1.12 -16.96 -5.00
N GLU A 139 1.33 -17.93 -5.88
CA GLU A 139 2.55 -18.73 -5.97
C GLU A 139 3.74 -17.87 -6.39
N ASP A 140 3.56 -17.01 -7.39
CA ASP A 140 4.58 -16.08 -7.86
C ASP A 140 4.92 -15.03 -6.78
N ARG A 141 3.91 -14.54 -6.06
CA ARG A 141 4.11 -13.60 -4.92
C ARG A 141 4.92 -14.24 -3.80
N ARG A 142 4.67 -15.52 -3.47
CA ARG A 142 5.47 -16.27 -2.49
C ARG A 142 6.91 -16.46 -2.95
N ALA A 143 7.12 -16.79 -4.23
CA ALA A 143 8.47 -16.92 -4.78
C ALA A 143 9.24 -15.59 -4.71
N LEU A 144 8.56 -14.46 -5.00
CA LEU A 144 9.14 -13.13 -4.84
C LEU A 144 9.41 -12.77 -3.37
N ALA A 145 8.55 -13.19 -2.43
CA ALA A 145 8.78 -13.03 -1.00
C ALA A 145 10.08 -13.71 -0.57
N ILE A 146 10.34 -14.95 -1.01
CA ILE A 146 11.60 -15.67 -0.71
C ILE A 146 12.79 -14.92 -1.31
N LYS A 147 12.70 -14.61 -2.61
CA LYS A 147 13.78 -13.94 -3.36
C LYS A 147 14.15 -12.57 -2.78
N SER A 148 13.17 -11.84 -2.22
CA SER A 148 13.39 -10.52 -1.64
C SER A 148 14.40 -10.48 -0.49
N ARG A 149 14.72 -11.64 0.10
CA ARG A 149 15.68 -11.79 1.21
C ARG A 149 17.13 -11.97 0.74
N GLU A 150 17.34 -12.30 -0.53
CA GLU A 150 18.66 -12.70 -1.04
C GLU A 150 19.57 -11.50 -1.29
N ALA A 151 19.00 -10.39 -1.75
CA ALA A 151 19.76 -9.19 -2.09
C ALA A 151 18.91 -7.93 -1.95
N THR A 152 19.58 -6.83 -1.64
CA THR A 152 18.97 -5.49 -1.68
C THR A 152 18.73 -5.01 -3.11
N PRO A 153 17.67 -4.21 -3.34
CA PRO A 153 17.54 -3.51 -4.61
C PRO A 153 18.71 -2.53 -4.78
N LYS A 154 19.16 -2.37 -6.02
CA LYS A 154 20.16 -1.36 -6.38
C LYS A 154 19.47 -0.07 -6.81
N PHE A 155 19.67 1.01 -6.06
CA PHE A 155 18.94 2.25 -6.30
C PHE A 155 19.64 3.50 -5.77
N GLY A 156 19.80 4.49 -6.65
CA GLY A 156 20.27 5.85 -6.36
C GLY A 156 21.77 5.95 -6.04
N SER A 157 22.13 6.92 -5.19
CA SER A 157 23.50 7.26 -4.81
C SER A 157 24.17 6.18 -3.93
N PRO A 158 25.51 6.18 -3.81
CA PRO A 158 26.23 5.30 -2.88
C PRO A 158 25.76 5.44 -1.43
N GLU A 159 25.51 6.65 -0.96
CA GLU A 159 25.04 6.94 0.40
C GLU A 159 23.66 6.32 0.65
N ARG A 160 22.75 6.45 -0.33
CA ARG A 160 21.44 5.81 -0.28
C ARG A 160 21.54 4.31 -0.34
N GLN A 161 22.40 3.76 -1.21
CA GLN A 161 22.59 2.32 -1.30
C GLN A 161 23.07 1.75 0.04
N LYS A 162 24.01 2.44 0.71
CA LYS A 162 24.47 2.07 2.05
C LYS A 162 23.32 2.04 3.07
N LEU A 163 22.41 3.01 3.01
CA LEU A 163 21.24 3.05 3.88
C LEU A 163 20.27 1.89 3.61
N ILE A 164 20.04 1.55 2.33
CA ILE A 164 19.23 0.40 1.92
C ILE A 164 19.85 -0.90 2.45
N ASP A 165 21.17 -1.04 2.31
CA ASP A 165 21.91 -2.22 2.78
C ASP A 165 21.84 -2.35 4.32
N GLU A 166 22.04 -1.25 5.06
CA GLU A 166 21.89 -1.22 6.53
C GLU A 166 20.48 -1.63 6.97
N ILE A 167 19.44 -1.06 6.35
CA ILE A 167 18.05 -1.41 6.64
C ILE A 167 17.82 -2.89 6.39
N HIS A 168 18.35 -3.44 5.29
CA HIS A 168 18.14 -4.85 4.95
C HIS A 168 18.77 -5.80 5.96
N GLU A 169 20.02 -5.55 6.37
CA GLU A 169 20.70 -6.36 7.38
C GLU A 169 19.92 -6.36 8.70
N GLN A 170 19.44 -5.19 9.14
CA GLN A 170 18.64 -5.10 10.35
C GLN A 170 17.29 -5.81 10.21
N MET A 171 16.63 -5.72 9.05
CA MET A 171 15.38 -6.44 8.81
C MET A 171 15.58 -7.95 8.77
N LEU A 172 16.65 -8.44 8.14
CA LEU A 172 17.01 -9.86 8.13
C LEU A 172 17.23 -10.41 9.54
N SER A 173 17.89 -9.65 10.42
CA SER A 173 18.13 -10.05 11.81
C SER A 173 16.86 -10.23 12.64
N LYS A 174 15.75 -9.58 12.24
CA LYS A 174 14.45 -9.60 12.94
C LYS A 174 13.42 -10.49 12.24
N ALA A 175 13.62 -10.76 10.95
CA ALA A 175 12.65 -11.46 10.14
C ALA A 175 12.50 -12.93 10.58
N PRO A 176 11.27 -13.43 10.77
CA PRO A 176 11.03 -14.85 10.96
C PRO A 176 11.59 -15.68 9.79
N PRO A 177 11.87 -16.98 10.02
CA PRO A 177 12.12 -17.92 8.94
C PRO A 177 10.97 -17.89 7.94
N VAL A 178 11.28 -18.06 6.66
CA VAL A 178 10.26 -18.20 5.63
C VAL A 178 9.40 -19.44 5.95
N PRO A 179 8.06 -19.33 5.97
CA PRO A 179 7.20 -20.50 6.08
C PRO A 179 7.54 -21.48 4.94
N GLN A 180 7.98 -22.69 5.29
CA GLN A 180 8.16 -23.75 4.31
C GLN A 180 6.77 -24.14 3.79
N ALA A 181 6.59 -24.13 2.47
CA ALA A 181 5.41 -24.76 1.89
C ALA A 181 5.40 -26.24 2.32
N LEU A 182 4.29 -26.71 2.88
CA LEU A 182 4.11 -28.15 3.09
C LEU A 182 4.38 -28.86 1.76
N PRO A 183 5.15 -29.96 1.74
CA PRO A 183 5.40 -30.68 0.50
C PRO A 183 4.06 -31.17 -0.05
N ASN A 184 3.59 -30.51 -1.11
CA ASN A 184 2.65 -31.12 -2.03
C ASN A 184 3.32 -32.40 -2.54
N GLY A 185 2.57 -33.51 -2.54
CA GLY A 185 3.04 -34.80 -3.00
C GLY A 185 3.65 -34.75 -4.42
N PRO A 186 4.41 -35.79 -4.81
CA PRO A 186 5.32 -35.72 -5.93
C PRO A 186 4.53 -35.58 -7.24
N ASN A 187 4.59 -34.38 -7.83
CA ASN A 187 4.38 -34.21 -9.26
C ASN A 187 5.70 -33.67 -9.83
N GLU A 188 6.46 -34.59 -10.41
CA GLU A 188 7.51 -34.28 -11.36
C GLU A 188 6.89 -33.50 -12.53
N GLU A 189 7.38 -32.30 -12.79
CA GLU A 189 7.80 -31.87 -14.13
C GLU A 189 8.44 -30.49 -14.06
N SER A 190 9.74 -30.49 -14.31
CA SER A 190 10.58 -29.33 -14.54
C SER A 190 10.00 -28.44 -15.64
N ASN A 191 9.82 -27.15 -15.37
CA ASN A 191 9.87 -26.15 -16.42
C ASN A 191 10.75 -24.97 -15.98
N GLN A 192 11.92 -24.93 -16.63
CA GLN A 192 12.92 -23.87 -16.58
C GLN A 192 12.30 -22.54 -17.03
N LEU A 193 12.50 -21.46 -16.27
CA LEU A 193 12.35 -20.10 -16.81
C LEU A 193 13.50 -19.81 -17.79
N PRO A 194 13.26 -19.18 -18.95
CA PRO A 194 14.33 -18.88 -19.90
C PRO A 194 15.09 -17.62 -19.46
N ALA A 195 16.42 -17.69 -19.56
CA ALA A 195 17.31 -16.53 -19.56
C ALA A 195 17.37 -15.93 -20.98
N PRO A 196 17.67 -14.62 -21.14
CA PRO A 196 17.79 -13.99 -22.44
C PRO A 196 19.25 -14.02 -22.89
N ASP A 197 19.55 -14.65 -24.01
CA ASP A 197 20.86 -14.47 -24.66
C ASP A 197 20.73 -14.25 -26.17
N SER A 198 21.22 -13.07 -26.54
CA SER A 198 22.04 -12.73 -27.72
C SER A 198 21.78 -13.42 -29.06
N PHE A 199 21.34 -12.59 -30.02
CA PHE A 199 21.69 -12.70 -31.44
C PHE A 199 23.22 -12.79 -31.63
N VAL A 200 23.70 -13.76 -32.42
CA VAL A 200 24.65 -13.61 -33.57
C VAL A 200 24.61 -14.89 -34.43
N GLU A 201 24.12 -14.73 -35.66
CA GLU A 201 24.65 -15.16 -36.99
C GLU A 201 25.52 -16.44 -37.14
N ASN A 202 25.12 -17.34 -38.06
CA ASN A 202 25.92 -17.75 -39.23
C ASN A 202 25.20 -18.74 -40.19
N ALA A 203 25.02 -18.28 -41.43
CA ALA A 203 25.30 -18.88 -42.74
C ALA A 203 24.98 -20.37 -43.13
N ASP A 204 24.26 -20.46 -44.27
CA ASP A 204 24.51 -21.29 -45.48
C ASP A 204 24.40 -22.84 -45.48
N ARG A 205 23.38 -23.40 -46.18
CA ARG A 205 23.38 -23.83 -47.61
C ARG A 205 22.36 -24.96 -47.94
N ALA A 206 21.56 -24.73 -49.00
CA ALA A 206 21.06 -25.59 -50.12
C ALA A 206 20.34 -26.94 -49.81
N ASP A 207 19.36 -27.48 -50.57
CA ASP A 207 18.87 -27.29 -51.96
C ASP A 207 17.50 -28.02 -52.18
N GLU A 208 16.85 -27.71 -53.32
CA GLU A 208 15.78 -28.37 -54.11
C GLU A 208 14.31 -28.29 -53.61
N GLY A 209 13.29 -27.88 -54.40
CA GLY A 209 13.19 -27.42 -55.79
C GLY A 209 11.71 -27.25 -56.21
N GLY A 210 11.43 -26.42 -57.24
CA GLY A 210 10.20 -26.52 -58.06
C GLY A 210 9.31 -25.27 -58.25
N ASN A 211 9.56 -24.51 -59.34
CA ASN A 211 8.63 -23.90 -60.34
C ASN A 211 7.20 -23.42 -59.93
N THR A 212 6.62 -22.28 -60.38
CA THR A 212 6.64 -21.60 -61.70
C THR A 212 5.91 -20.23 -61.67
N VAL A 213 6.48 -19.25 -62.39
CA VAL A 213 5.87 -18.25 -63.32
C VAL A 213 5.10 -17.01 -62.81
N GLY A 214 5.64 -15.83 -63.18
CA GLY A 214 4.89 -14.69 -63.77
C GLY A 214 4.99 -13.36 -63.00
N SER A 215 6.00 -12.50 -63.23
CA SER A 215 5.97 -11.29 -64.10
C SER A 215 4.96 -10.19 -63.66
N VAL A 216 5.23 -8.89 -63.54
CA VAL A 216 6.31 -7.98 -63.98
C VAL A 216 6.20 -6.68 -63.16
N SER A 217 7.33 -5.98 -62.95
CA SER A 217 7.56 -4.50 -62.91
C SER A 217 6.65 -3.59 -62.06
N ASP A 218 7.10 -2.52 -61.40
CA ASP A 218 8.36 -1.78 -61.23
C ASP A 218 8.06 -0.84 -60.03
N SER A 219 8.95 -0.67 -59.06
CA SER A 219 9.84 0.51 -58.94
C SER A 219 9.08 1.85 -59.00
N LEU A 220 9.26 2.83 -58.11
CA LEU A 220 10.33 3.16 -57.17
C LEU A 220 9.84 4.43 -56.42
N ASN A 221 10.26 4.59 -55.15
CA ASN A 221 10.65 5.86 -54.49
C ASN A 221 9.64 7.05 -54.47
N ASP A 222 9.67 8.04 -53.59
CA ASP A 222 10.59 8.46 -52.54
C ASP A 222 9.83 9.47 -51.65
N LEU A 223 10.28 9.59 -50.40
CA LEU A 223 10.60 10.82 -49.63
C LEU A 223 9.94 12.16 -50.08
N THR A 224 9.49 13.11 -49.25
CA THR A 224 9.79 13.51 -47.86
C THR A 224 8.98 14.78 -47.59
N GLY A 225 8.52 14.97 -46.33
CA GLY A 225 8.59 16.26 -45.62
C GLY A 225 7.70 17.43 -46.06
N PRO A 226 7.77 18.58 -45.36
CA PRO A 226 6.80 18.90 -44.31
C PRO A 226 6.20 20.32 -44.42
N GLU A 227 5.44 20.70 -43.37
CA GLU A 227 5.21 22.07 -42.85
C GLU A 227 3.83 22.76 -43.08
N SER A 228 3.15 22.95 -41.94
CA SER A 228 2.46 24.16 -41.41
C SER A 228 1.47 24.98 -42.28
N GLU A 229 0.24 25.20 -41.78
CA GLU A 229 -0.17 26.42 -41.04
C GLU A 229 -1.70 26.50 -40.80
N THR A 230 -2.04 27.08 -39.63
CA THR A 230 -3.18 27.96 -39.25
C THR A 230 -4.65 27.69 -39.66
N GLY A 231 -5.57 27.89 -38.70
CA GLY A 231 -6.99 28.12 -38.98
C GLY A 231 -7.95 27.90 -37.80
N VAL A 232 -8.44 28.99 -37.22
CA VAL A 232 -9.41 29.07 -36.11
C VAL A 232 -10.84 28.79 -36.61
N ALA A 233 -11.66 28.03 -35.85
CA ALA A 233 -13.10 28.30 -35.67
C ALA A 233 -13.75 27.42 -34.58
N GLU A 234 -14.52 28.09 -33.74
CA GLU A 234 -15.40 27.66 -32.64
C GLU A 234 -16.63 26.87 -33.13
N ASN A 235 -17.09 25.87 -32.35
CA ASN A 235 -18.53 25.58 -32.18
C ASN A 235 -18.80 24.57 -31.05
N THR A 236 -19.70 24.99 -30.17
CA THR A 236 -20.28 24.30 -29.01
C THR A 236 -21.46 23.43 -29.42
N VAL A 237 -21.53 22.16 -28.98
CA VAL A 237 -22.79 21.38 -28.87
C VAL A 237 -22.67 20.33 -27.74
N GLU A 238 -23.57 20.40 -26.75
CA GLU A 238 -23.88 19.36 -25.75
C GLU A 238 -24.76 18.23 -26.34
N PRO A 239 -24.72 16.98 -25.83
CA PRO A 239 -25.76 15.98 -26.06
C PRO A 239 -26.72 15.79 -24.85
N PRO A 240 -28.01 15.46 -25.08
CA PRO A 240 -29.02 15.37 -24.04
C PRO A 240 -29.27 13.95 -23.47
N VAL A 241 -30.01 13.97 -22.36
CA VAL A 241 -30.44 12.92 -21.42
C VAL A 241 -31.46 11.96 -22.04
N ALA A 242 -31.43 10.67 -21.66
CA ALA A 242 -32.46 9.68 -22.01
C ALA A 242 -33.30 9.26 -20.78
N GLU A 243 -34.60 9.15 -21.04
CA GLU A 243 -35.73 9.05 -20.12
C GLU A 243 -36.20 7.60 -19.89
N VAL A 244 -36.88 7.40 -18.76
CA VAL A 244 -37.44 6.14 -18.21
C VAL A 244 -38.81 5.84 -18.81
N THR A 245 -39.10 4.58 -19.18
CA THR A 245 -40.46 4.11 -19.47
C THR A 245 -40.75 2.74 -18.84
N HIS A 246 -41.82 2.68 -18.04
CA HIS A 246 -42.47 1.47 -17.52
C HIS A 246 -43.38 0.80 -18.57
N ARG A 247 -43.50 -0.54 -18.59
CA ARG A 247 -44.76 -1.30 -18.31
C ARG A 247 -44.70 -2.81 -18.65
N HIS A 248 -45.21 -3.58 -17.69
CA HIS A 248 -46.14 -4.74 -17.73
C HIS A 248 -45.73 -6.16 -18.20
N LEU A 249 -46.09 -7.10 -17.32
CA LEU A 249 -46.14 -8.58 -17.38
C LEU A 249 -47.10 -9.14 -18.44
N PRO A 250 -46.99 -10.46 -18.70
CA PRO A 250 -48.14 -11.34 -18.48
C PRO A 250 -47.82 -12.59 -17.64
N GLU A 251 -48.89 -13.16 -17.09
CA GLU A 251 -48.97 -14.25 -16.11
C GLU A 251 -49.57 -15.54 -16.71
N ALA A 252 -49.13 -16.70 -16.19
CA ALA A 252 -49.77 -18.06 -16.14
C ALA A 252 -48.70 -19.15 -16.40
N SER A 253 -48.62 -20.33 -15.78
CA SER A 253 -49.30 -20.98 -14.66
C SER A 253 -48.59 -22.34 -14.38
N HIS A 254 -48.69 -22.85 -13.13
CA HIS A 254 -48.51 -24.23 -12.67
C HIS A 254 -47.22 -25.04 -12.95
N ARG A 255 -46.45 -25.38 -11.88
CA ARG A 255 -46.45 -26.72 -11.22
C ARG A 255 -45.43 -26.80 -10.08
N GLU A 256 -45.87 -27.36 -8.95
CA GLU A 256 -45.07 -27.76 -7.80
C GLU A 256 -44.01 -28.81 -8.16
N ASN A 257 -42.80 -28.67 -7.60
CA ASN A 257 -42.00 -29.78 -7.09
C ASN A 257 -40.87 -29.25 -6.19
N SER A 258 -41.01 -29.47 -4.88
CA SER A 258 -39.98 -29.16 -3.87
C SER A 258 -39.27 -30.46 -3.47
N PRO A 259 -37.92 -30.55 -3.52
CA PRO A 259 -37.20 -31.68 -2.94
C PRO A 259 -37.07 -31.51 -1.41
N ARG A 260 -37.53 -32.52 -0.66
CA ARG A 260 -37.31 -32.65 0.80
C ARG A 260 -35.81 -32.78 1.10
N VAL A 261 -35.27 -31.89 1.93
CA VAL A 261 -33.95 -32.05 2.59
C VAL A 261 -34.15 -32.84 3.91
N PRO A 262 -33.35 -33.86 4.22
CA PRO A 262 -33.44 -34.60 5.49
C PRO A 262 -33.02 -33.76 6.70
N LEU A 263 -33.78 -33.89 7.79
CA LEU A 263 -33.50 -33.30 9.11
C LEU A 263 -32.23 -33.91 9.73
N ALA A 264 -31.28 -33.06 10.12
CA ALA A 264 -30.16 -33.43 10.97
C ALA A 264 -30.60 -33.53 12.45
N PRO A 265 -29.96 -34.38 13.30
CA PRO A 265 -30.32 -34.53 14.70
C PRO A 265 -29.94 -33.27 15.52
N GLN A 266 -30.85 -32.83 16.38
CA GLN A 266 -30.66 -31.66 17.24
C GLN A 266 -29.86 -32.04 18.49
N ASN A 267 -28.71 -31.40 18.71
CA ASN A 267 -27.98 -31.45 19.97
C ASN A 267 -28.59 -30.49 21.00
N PRO A 268 -28.60 -30.82 22.30
CA PRO A 268 -29.22 -29.97 23.32
C PRO A 268 -28.43 -28.67 23.53
N VAL A 269 -29.18 -27.57 23.58
CA VAL A 269 -28.72 -26.20 23.83
C VAL A 269 -28.07 -26.12 25.21
N VAL A 270 -26.76 -25.81 25.24
CA VAL A 270 -26.05 -25.44 26.46
C VAL A 270 -26.51 -24.04 26.88
N ALA A 271 -27.08 -23.93 28.07
CA ALA A 271 -27.47 -22.65 28.67
C ALA A 271 -26.23 -21.78 28.91
N ILE A 272 -26.17 -20.63 28.21
CA ILE A 272 -25.15 -19.60 28.44
C ILE A 272 -25.42 -18.96 29.80
N GLN A 273 -24.56 -19.23 30.79
CA GLN A 273 -24.57 -18.49 32.05
C GLN A 273 -24.01 -17.09 31.81
N LYS A 274 -24.82 -16.06 32.06
CA LYS A 274 -24.44 -14.65 31.98
C LYS A 274 -23.45 -14.32 33.11
N PRO A 275 -22.22 -13.83 32.83
CA PRO A 275 -21.23 -13.61 33.88
C PRO A 275 -21.62 -12.43 34.79
N LYS A 276 -21.55 -12.63 36.11
CA LYS A 276 -21.83 -11.63 37.16
C LYS A 276 -20.96 -10.35 37.11
N HIS A 277 -19.94 -10.30 36.25
CA HIS A 277 -18.95 -9.22 36.19
C HIS A 277 -19.46 -7.92 35.55
N ASP A 278 -20.59 -7.92 34.85
CA ASP A 278 -21.10 -6.72 34.17
C ASP A 278 -21.49 -5.60 35.14
N ARG A 279 -22.05 -5.93 36.31
CA ARG A 279 -22.55 -4.91 37.25
C ARG A 279 -21.44 -4.14 37.94
N LEU A 280 -20.31 -4.80 38.24
CA LEU A 280 -19.18 -4.16 38.93
C LEU A 280 -18.42 -3.24 37.98
N LEU A 281 -18.19 -3.69 36.74
CA LEU A 281 -17.58 -2.86 35.69
C LEU A 281 -18.47 -1.68 35.31
N THR A 282 -19.79 -1.90 35.24
CA THR A 282 -20.75 -0.82 34.99
C THR A 282 -20.74 0.21 36.13
N LEU A 283 -20.71 -0.22 37.40
CA LEU A 283 -20.62 0.70 38.53
C LEU A 283 -19.32 1.50 38.52
N ALA A 284 -18.20 0.86 38.18
CA ALA A 284 -16.90 1.52 38.07
C ALA A 284 -16.90 2.56 36.95
N ALA A 285 -17.53 2.27 35.81
CA ALA A 285 -17.67 3.22 34.70
C ALA A 285 -18.48 4.46 35.13
N PHE A 286 -19.62 4.29 35.81
CA PHE A 286 -20.40 5.41 36.34
C PHE A 286 -19.64 6.21 37.41
N GLY A 287 -18.85 5.56 38.26
CA GLY A 287 -17.99 6.24 39.22
C GLY A 287 -16.92 7.10 38.53
N LEU A 288 -16.28 6.56 37.49
CA LEU A 288 -15.26 7.26 36.73
C LEU A 288 -15.84 8.45 35.95
N THR A 289 -17.03 8.29 35.36
CA THR A 289 -17.69 9.40 34.63
C THR A 289 -18.06 10.54 35.58
N LEU A 290 -18.62 10.25 36.76
CA LEU A 290 -18.92 11.27 37.77
C LEU A 290 -17.67 11.98 38.28
N ALA A 291 -16.56 11.26 38.47
CA ALA A 291 -15.29 11.85 38.90
C ALA A 291 -14.73 12.82 37.84
N ILE A 292 -14.76 12.44 36.55
CA ILE A 292 -14.31 13.31 35.45
C ILE A 292 -15.21 14.56 35.37
N MET A 293 -16.53 14.39 35.50
CA MET A 293 -17.48 15.50 35.45
C MET A 293 -17.26 16.49 36.61
N ALA A 294 -17.00 15.98 37.82
CA ALA A 294 -16.64 16.81 38.98
C ALA A 294 -15.31 17.57 38.77
N LEU A 295 -14.31 16.96 38.14
CA LEU A 295 -13.04 17.63 37.81
C LEU A 295 -13.23 18.73 36.76
N VAL A 296 -14.08 18.51 35.76
CA VAL A 296 -14.42 19.52 34.76
C VAL A 296 -15.18 20.67 35.39
N VAL A 297 -16.18 20.41 36.24
CA VAL A 297 -16.91 21.45 36.98
C VAL A 297 -15.99 22.23 37.91
N LYS A 298 -15.12 21.54 38.67
CA LYS A 298 -14.12 22.19 39.53
C LYS A 298 -13.16 23.07 38.73
N LYS A 299 -12.71 22.59 37.57
CA LYS A 299 -11.84 23.35 36.66
C LYS A 299 -12.59 24.55 36.06
N PHE A 300 -13.85 24.39 35.69
CA PHE A 300 -14.71 25.46 35.16
C PHE A 300 -15.00 26.54 36.21
N LEU A 301 -15.32 26.14 37.45
CA LEU A 301 -15.50 27.06 38.58
C LEU A 301 -14.21 27.81 38.93
N LYS A 302 -13.05 27.15 38.80
CA LYS A 302 -11.73 27.78 38.99
C LYS A 302 -11.37 28.75 37.85
N ILE A 303 -11.75 28.44 36.61
CA ILE A 303 -11.50 29.29 35.43
C ILE A 303 -12.45 30.51 35.43
N ASN A 304 -13.69 30.33 35.87
CA ASN A 304 -14.72 31.38 35.82
C ASN A 304 -14.83 32.21 37.11
N GLY A 305 -13.88 32.07 38.04
CA GLY A 305 -13.66 33.06 39.10
C GLY A 305 -14.85 33.38 40.01
N LEU A 306 -15.64 32.38 40.42
CA LEU A 306 -16.63 32.53 41.50
C LEU A 306 -16.11 31.97 42.83
N ALA A 307 -14.85 32.28 43.17
CA ALA A 307 -14.26 32.01 44.47
C ALA A 307 -14.08 33.34 45.21
N GLY A 308 -15.20 33.88 45.68
CA GLY A 308 -15.24 35.13 46.43
C GLY A 308 -16.49 35.23 47.28
N PHE A 309 -16.76 34.25 48.16
CA PHE A 309 -17.73 34.44 49.26
C PHE A 309 -17.64 33.42 50.41
N ILE A 310 -16.48 32.83 50.75
CA ILE A 310 -16.36 32.12 52.04
C ILE A 310 -14.96 32.33 52.60
N GLU A 311 -14.68 33.54 53.07
CA GLU A 311 -13.66 33.76 54.09
C GLU A 311 -14.25 34.70 55.15
N GLY A 312 -15.14 34.13 55.96
CA GLY A 312 -15.69 34.77 57.14
C GLY A 312 -14.91 34.30 58.37
N LYS A 313 -13.96 35.13 58.82
CA LYS A 313 -13.49 35.16 60.21
C LYS A 313 -13.82 36.54 60.78
N PHE A 314 -14.93 36.60 61.52
CA PHE A 314 -15.03 37.33 62.78
C PHE A 314 -15.24 36.28 63.86
#